data_AF-A0A7H0GUP5-F1
#
_entry.id   AF-A0A7H0GUP5-F1
#
_cell.length_a   1.000
_cell.length_b   1.000
_cell.length_c   1.000
_cell.angle_alpha   90.00
_cell.angle_beta   90.00
_cell.angle_gamma   90.00
#
_symmetry.space_group_name_H-M   'P 1'
#
loop_
_entity.id
_entity.type
_entity.pdbx_description
1 polymer ?
#
loop_
_entity_poly.entity_id
_entity_poly.type
_entity_poly.pdbx_seq_one_letter_code
_entity_poly.pdbx_strand_id
1 'polypeptide(L)'
;MQLQQQLTDLYPKLNSPHYFSVYPPVCQAVFGVAAWLFPHSERGFIVLLRAVLLGAECITALLLMSLLRAFGQPKHRALWYVLNPLVIVELTGNLHFEALLICGLLAAWWALTRGRWVWSAGALGLAVATKLLPLLVLPFLIRRLGWGAFLGYAAVLSLVVGAFLRRSCPLICSATSAAASTCIFIPSSSTPASTTCSERQATGW
;
A
#
# COMPACT_ATOMS: atom_id res chain seq x y z
N MET A 1 -8.23 27.16 9.44
CA MET A 1 -9.27 27.72 8.56
C MET A 1 -8.98 27.50 7.07
N GLN A 2 -7.78 27.84 6.56
CA GLN A 2 -7.47 27.76 5.12
C GLN A 2 -7.58 26.34 4.52
N LEU A 3 -7.05 25.32 5.21
CA LEU A 3 -7.12 23.91 4.76
C LEU A 3 -8.57 23.38 4.70
N GLN A 4 -9.40 23.77 5.67
CA GLN A 4 -10.79 23.30 5.78
C GLN A 4 -11.64 23.87 4.65
N GLN A 5 -11.38 25.13 4.28
CA GLN A 5 -12.02 25.80 3.16
C GLN A 5 -11.61 25.18 1.82
N GLN A 6 -10.31 24.87 1.63
CA GLN A 6 -9.84 24.13 0.45
C GLN A 6 -10.48 22.74 0.33
N LEU A 7 -10.65 22.02 1.45
CA LEU A 7 -11.32 20.72 1.48
C LEU A 7 -12.78 20.83 1.07
N THR A 8 -13.52 21.82 1.59
CA THR A 8 -14.93 22.05 1.22
C THR A 8 -15.09 22.35 -0.27
N ASP A 9 -14.14 23.07 -0.88
CA ASP A 9 -14.16 23.43 -2.30
C ASP A 9 -13.71 22.30 -3.24
N LEU A 10 -12.82 21.42 -2.78
CA LEU A 10 -12.24 20.33 -3.58
C LEU A 10 -13.03 19.01 -3.46
N TYR A 11 -13.57 18.70 -2.28
CA TYR A 11 -14.31 17.46 -2.04
C TYR A 11 -15.43 17.18 -3.04
N PRO A 12 -16.33 18.14 -3.39
CA PRO A 12 -17.38 17.89 -4.38
C PRO A 12 -16.86 17.74 -5.82
N LYS A 13 -15.60 18.10 -6.10
CA LYS A 13 -14.96 17.96 -7.42
C LYS A 13 -14.23 16.62 -7.58
N LEU A 14 -14.18 15.79 -6.54
CA LEU A 14 -13.58 14.47 -6.62
C LEU A 14 -14.47 13.53 -7.46
N ASN A 15 -13.86 12.63 -8.22
CA ASN A 15 -14.57 11.69 -9.10
C ASN A 15 -15.54 10.73 -8.36
N SER A 16 -15.42 10.58 -7.03
CA SER A 16 -16.19 9.60 -6.25
C SER A 16 -16.26 9.99 -4.76
N PRO A 17 -16.94 11.10 -4.41
CA PRO A 17 -16.93 11.64 -3.05
C PRO A 17 -17.68 10.77 -2.03
N HIS A 18 -18.51 9.83 -2.49
CA HIS A 18 -19.28 8.93 -1.63
C HIS A 18 -18.68 7.53 -1.48
N TYR A 19 -17.58 7.24 -2.18
CA TYR A 19 -16.94 5.92 -2.14
C TYR A 19 -15.65 5.95 -1.34
N PHE A 20 -15.48 4.96 -0.46
CA PHE A 20 -14.20 4.74 0.20
C PHE A 20 -13.20 4.18 -0.82
N SER A 21 -12.01 4.77 -0.87
CA SER A 21 -10.95 4.27 -1.74
C SER A 21 -10.47 2.91 -1.25
N VAL A 22 -10.64 1.89 -2.09
CA VAL A 22 -10.15 0.52 -1.85
C VAL A 22 -8.64 0.49 -2.11
N TYR A 23 -7.87 1.02 -1.18
CA TYR A 23 -6.41 0.93 -1.22
C TYR A 23 -5.92 -0.36 -0.56
N PRO A 24 -4.87 -1.00 -1.12
CA PRO A 24 -4.22 -2.12 -0.49
C PRO A 24 -3.67 -1.76 0.89
N PRO A 25 -3.67 -2.72 1.85
CA PRO A 25 -3.31 -2.46 3.25
C PRO A 25 -1.93 -1.83 3.45
N VAL A 26 -0.93 -2.23 2.67
CA VAL A 26 0.43 -1.68 2.79
C VAL A 26 0.45 -0.22 2.37
N CYS A 27 -0.24 0.14 1.29
CA CYS A 27 -0.36 1.53 0.85
C CYS A 27 -1.05 2.38 1.93
N GLN A 28 -2.16 1.87 2.50
CA GLN A 28 -2.85 2.55 3.60
C GLN A 28 -1.96 2.75 4.83
N ALA A 29 -1.12 1.77 5.19
CA ALA A 29 -0.18 1.90 6.29
C ALA A 29 0.87 2.98 6.01
N VAL A 30 1.44 3.03 4.80
CA VAL A 30 2.44 4.04 4.41
C VAL A 30 1.81 5.44 4.41
N PHE A 31 0.61 5.59 3.85
CA PHE A 31 -0.12 6.86 3.89
C PHE A 31 -0.46 7.28 5.32
N GLY A 32 -0.89 6.34 6.16
CA GLY A 32 -1.19 6.61 7.57
C GLY A 32 0.03 7.10 8.34
N VAL A 33 1.20 6.48 8.13
CA VAL A 33 2.47 6.94 8.72
C VAL A 33 2.83 8.34 8.21
N ALA A 34 2.70 8.58 6.90
CA ALA A 34 2.98 9.88 6.31
C ALA A 34 2.06 10.99 6.85
N ALA A 35 0.77 10.72 6.98
CA ALA A 35 -0.20 11.65 7.53
C ALA A 35 0.03 11.91 9.03
N TRP A 36 0.43 10.87 9.79
CA TRP A 36 0.77 11.02 11.20
C TRP A 36 2.03 11.85 11.42
N LEU A 37 3.05 11.67 10.59
CA LEU A 37 4.32 12.38 10.72
C LEU A 37 4.26 13.82 10.17
N PHE A 38 3.43 14.06 9.15
CA PHE A 38 3.26 15.36 8.49
C PHE A 38 1.78 15.79 8.40
N PRO A 39 1.08 16.01 9.53
CA PRO A 39 -0.37 16.26 9.55
C PRO A 39 -0.78 17.60 8.91
N HIS A 40 0.16 18.55 8.80
CA HIS A 40 -0.09 19.90 8.28
C HIS A 40 0.83 20.27 7.12
N SER A 41 1.60 19.32 6.57
CA SER A 41 2.57 19.60 5.49
C SER A 41 2.41 18.63 4.34
N GLU A 42 1.80 19.12 3.26
CA GLU A 42 1.66 18.38 2.00
C GLU A 42 3.01 18.01 1.39
N ARG A 43 3.98 18.94 1.46
CA ARG A 43 5.34 18.70 0.95
C ARG A 43 6.04 17.60 1.73
N GLY A 44 5.93 17.63 3.07
CA GLY A 44 6.51 16.59 3.93
C GLY A 44 5.90 15.22 3.65
N PHE A 45 4.58 15.15 3.50
CA PHE A 45 3.86 13.93 3.11
C PHE A 45 4.39 13.35 1.80
N ILE A 46 4.43 14.16 0.72
CA ILE A 46 4.89 13.71 -0.61
C ILE A 46 6.37 13.29 -0.59
N VAL A 47 7.22 14.04 0.11
CA VAL A 47 8.65 13.72 0.22
C VAL A 47 8.85 12.39 0.94
N LEU A 48 8.10 12.11 2.00
CA LEU A 48 8.18 10.82 2.68
C LEU A 48 7.76 9.66 1.76
N LEU A 49 6.65 9.81 1.02
CA LEU A 49 6.22 8.80 0.07
C LEU A 49 7.30 8.53 -0.99
N ARG A 50 7.89 9.58 -1.57
CA ARG A 50 9.00 9.44 -2.52
C ARG A 50 10.22 8.76 -1.89
N ALA A 51 10.55 9.10 -0.64
CA ALA A 51 11.66 8.47 0.06
C ALA A 51 11.43 6.96 0.27
N VAL A 52 10.20 6.56 0.60
CA VAL A 52 9.83 5.14 0.72
C VAL A 52 9.97 4.42 -0.63
N LEU A 53 9.46 5.00 -1.72
CA LEU A 53 9.55 4.39 -3.05
C LEU A 53 11.00 4.34 -3.58
N LEU A 54 11.79 5.39 -3.38
CA LEU A 54 13.22 5.40 -3.70
C LEU A 54 13.98 4.37 -2.87
N GLY A 55 13.65 4.23 -1.59
CA GLY A 55 14.22 3.18 -0.73
C GLY A 55 13.90 1.78 -1.27
N ALA A 56 12.66 1.55 -1.71
CA ALA A 56 12.25 0.29 -2.33
C ALA A 56 13.03 0.02 -3.61
N GLU A 57 13.21 1.01 -4.49
CA GLU A 57 14.00 0.89 -5.72
C GLU A 57 15.48 0.61 -5.44
N CYS A 58 16.07 1.24 -4.43
CA CYS A 58 17.43 0.92 -3.97
C CYS A 58 17.54 -0.53 -3.51
N ILE A 59 16.59 -1.03 -2.72
CA ILE A 59 16.57 -2.43 -2.28
C ILE A 59 16.37 -3.36 -3.48
N THR A 60 15.47 -3.04 -4.39
CA THR A 60 15.26 -3.74 -5.67
C THR A 60 16.56 -3.87 -6.46
N ALA A 61 17.33 -2.79 -6.60
CA ALA A 61 18.62 -2.81 -7.30
C ALA A 61 19.64 -3.74 -6.60
N LEU A 62 19.73 -3.69 -5.27
CA LEU A 62 20.61 -4.57 -4.48
C LEU A 62 20.22 -6.05 -4.62
N LEU A 63 18.92 -6.35 -4.55
CA LEU A 63 18.38 -7.69 -4.72
C LEU A 63 18.66 -8.22 -6.13
N LEU A 64 18.43 -7.40 -7.16
CA LEU A 64 18.67 -7.76 -8.54
C LEU A 64 20.15 -8.08 -8.79
N MET A 65 21.07 -7.25 -8.27
CA MET A 65 22.50 -7.55 -8.31
C MET A 65 22.87 -8.84 -7.57
N SER A 66 22.22 -9.14 -6.44
CA SER A 66 22.45 -10.37 -5.67
C SER A 66 21.95 -11.60 -6.42
N LEU A 67 20.78 -11.50 -7.05
CA LEU A 67 20.14 -12.57 -7.80
C LEU A 67 20.90 -12.87 -9.11
N LEU A 68 21.33 -11.82 -9.83
CA LEU A 68 22.17 -11.97 -11.03
C LEU A 68 23.46 -12.73 -10.71
N ARG A 69 24.12 -12.41 -9.59
CA ARG A 69 25.32 -13.16 -9.12
C ARG A 69 25.00 -14.63 -8.86
N ALA A 70 23.88 -14.90 -8.19
CA ALA A 70 23.48 -16.28 -7.88
C ALA A 70 23.21 -17.12 -9.14
N PHE A 71 22.81 -16.47 -10.24
CA PHE A 71 22.60 -17.11 -11.54
C PHE A 71 23.81 -17.02 -12.48
N GLY A 72 24.99 -16.60 -12.00
CA GLY A 72 26.19 -16.48 -12.83
C GLY A 72 26.14 -15.38 -13.90
N GLN A 73 25.20 -14.44 -13.78
CA GLN A 73 25.01 -13.34 -14.71
C GLN A 73 25.76 -12.08 -14.26
N PRO A 74 26.19 -11.22 -15.19
CA PRO A 74 26.94 -10.02 -14.85
C PRO A 74 26.04 -8.98 -14.13
N LYS A 75 26.54 -8.46 -13.01
CA LYS A 75 25.82 -7.53 -12.11
C LYS A 75 25.37 -6.24 -12.79
N HIS A 76 26.15 -5.75 -13.77
CA HIS A 76 25.85 -4.50 -14.47
C HIS A 76 24.51 -4.57 -15.21
N ARG A 77 23.96 -5.77 -15.48
CA ARG A 77 22.63 -5.89 -16.08
C ARG A 77 21.52 -5.32 -15.20
N ALA A 78 21.73 -5.18 -13.90
CA ALA A 78 20.79 -4.48 -13.02
C ALA A 78 20.60 -3.01 -13.43
N LEU A 79 21.61 -2.38 -14.07
CA LEU A 79 21.52 -1.00 -14.54
C LEU A 79 20.46 -0.83 -15.63
N TRP A 80 20.20 -1.85 -16.45
CA TRP A 80 19.13 -1.78 -17.47
C TRP A 80 17.75 -1.57 -16.85
N TYR A 81 17.52 -2.11 -15.65
CA TYR A 81 16.29 -1.90 -14.90
C TYR A 81 16.30 -0.54 -14.21
N VAL A 82 17.36 -0.24 -13.44
CA VAL A 82 17.44 0.97 -12.60
C VAL A 82 17.47 2.26 -13.44
N LEU A 83 18.11 2.23 -14.60
CA LEU A 83 18.21 3.38 -15.50
C LEU A 83 17.08 3.41 -16.55
N ASN A 84 16.08 2.53 -16.44
CA ASN A 84 14.96 2.55 -17.35
C ASN A 84 14.11 3.82 -17.09
N PRO A 85 13.93 4.71 -18.08
CA PRO A 85 13.21 5.96 -17.89
C PRO A 85 11.76 5.74 -17.47
N LEU A 86 11.11 4.67 -17.95
CA LEU A 86 9.74 4.32 -17.58
C LEU A 86 9.66 3.94 -16.10
N VAL A 87 10.62 3.17 -15.59
CA VAL A 87 10.68 2.77 -14.17
C VAL A 87 10.82 4.01 -13.28
N ILE A 88 11.72 4.92 -13.62
CA ILE A 88 11.97 6.13 -12.83
C ILE A 88 10.74 7.05 -12.84
N VAL A 89 10.18 7.34 -14.02
CA VAL A 89 9.04 8.26 -14.17
C VAL A 89 7.79 7.68 -13.53
N GLU A 90 7.49 6.42 -13.79
CA GLU A 90 6.22 5.83 -13.35
C GLU A 90 6.23 5.48 -11.87
N LEU A 91 7.31 4.86 -11.38
CA LEU A 91 7.37 4.44 -9.98
C LEU A 91 7.65 5.61 -9.04
N THR A 92 8.67 6.42 -9.34
CA THR A 92 9.08 7.52 -8.43
C THR A 92 8.45 8.85 -8.78
N GLY A 93 8.33 9.19 -10.07
CA GLY A 93 7.73 10.45 -10.51
C GLY A 93 6.24 10.53 -10.18
N ASN A 94 5.48 9.52 -10.62
CA ASN A 94 4.03 9.40 -10.44
C ASN A 94 3.60 8.75 -9.12
N LEU A 95 4.55 8.41 -8.22
CA LEU A 95 4.30 7.76 -6.91
C LEU A 95 3.54 6.42 -7.01
N HIS A 96 3.85 5.59 -8.02
CA HIS A 96 3.28 4.24 -8.06
C HIS A 96 3.92 3.32 -7.02
N PHE A 97 3.08 2.73 -6.18
CA PHE A 97 3.46 1.77 -5.14
C PHE A 97 3.92 0.41 -5.69
N GLU A 98 3.98 0.28 -7.01
CA GLU A 98 4.50 -0.88 -7.73
C GLU A 98 5.97 -1.13 -7.40
N ALA A 99 6.73 -0.10 -7.01
CA ALA A 99 8.08 -0.27 -6.49
C ALA A 99 8.14 -1.20 -5.26
N LEU A 100 7.19 -1.06 -4.31
CA LEU A 100 7.13 -1.92 -3.13
C LEU A 100 6.74 -3.36 -3.50
N LEU A 101 5.83 -3.51 -4.46
CA LEU A 101 5.43 -4.81 -5.00
C LEU A 101 6.64 -5.54 -5.61
N ILE A 102 7.36 -4.87 -6.51
CA ILE A 102 8.54 -5.44 -7.19
C ILE A 102 9.63 -5.78 -6.17
N CYS A 103 9.91 -4.86 -5.24
CA CYS A 103 10.86 -5.08 -4.16
C CYS A 103 10.50 -6.32 -3.32
N GLY A 104 9.24 -6.44 -2.88
CA GLY A 104 8.76 -7.59 -2.11
C GLY A 104 8.83 -8.91 -2.88
N LEU A 105 8.50 -8.90 -4.17
CA LEU A 105 8.57 -10.08 -5.03
C LEU A 105 10.02 -10.55 -5.25
N LEU A 106 10.94 -9.63 -5.53
CA LEU A 106 12.37 -9.95 -5.65
C LEU A 106 12.97 -10.40 -4.32
N ALA A 107 12.55 -9.81 -3.20
CA ALA A 107 12.99 -10.22 -1.88
C ALA A 107 12.53 -11.65 -1.56
N ALA A 108 11.29 -11.99 -1.94
CA ALA A 108 10.76 -13.33 -1.82
C ALA A 108 11.59 -14.33 -2.63
N TRP A 109 11.82 -14.03 -3.91
CA TRP A 109 12.63 -14.90 -4.77
C TRP A 109 14.06 -15.04 -4.23
N TRP A 110 14.70 -13.93 -3.86
CA TRP A 110 16.04 -13.95 -3.28
C TRP A 110 16.12 -14.84 -2.03
N ALA A 111 15.17 -14.70 -1.09
CA ALA A 111 15.12 -15.54 0.11
C ALA A 111 14.92 -17.02 -0.25
N LEU A 112 14.10 -17.31 -1.27
CA LEU A 112 13.89 -18.67 -1.78
C LEU A 112 15.19 -19.28 -2.35
N THR A 113 16.01 -18.51 -3.07
CA THR A 113 17.32 -18.98 -3.57
C THR A 113 18.31 -19.30 -2.46
N ARG A 114 18.10 -18.76 -1.25
CA ARG A 114 18.91 -19.02 -0.06
C ARG A 114 18.32 -20.10 0.86
N GLY A 115 17.24 -20.78 0.44
CA GLY A 115 16.54 -21.78 1.26
C GLY A 115 15.74 -21.20 2.44
N ARG A 116 15.60 -19.86 2.51
CA ARG A 116 14.94 -19.16 3.63
C ARG A 116 13.45 -18.98 3.35
N TRP A 117 12.70 -20.07 3.31
CA TRP A 117 11.29 -20.07 2.88
C TRP A 117 10.36 -19.19 3.73
N VAL A 118 10.59 -19.07 5.05
CA VAL A 118 9.79 -18.21 5.94
C VAL A 118 9.92 -16.74 5.55
N TRP A 119 11.15 -16.28 5.31
CA TRP A 119 11.44 -14.92 4.88
C TRP A 119 10.84 -14.64 3.49
N SER A 120 10.85 -15.66 2.62
CA SER A 120 10.16 -15.55 1.33
C SER A 120 8.66 -15.40 1.49
N ALA A 121 8.02 -16.20 2.34
CA ALA A 121 6.59 -16.12 2.59
C ALA A 121 6.18 -14.75 3.15
N GLY A 122 6.99 -14.20 4.07
CA GLY A 122 6.78 -12.86 4.60
C GLY A 122 6.89 -11.77 3.53
N ALA A 123 7.95 -11.80 2.72
CA ALA A 123 8.15 -10.85 1.63
C ALA A 123 7.06 -10.93 0.56
N LEU A 124 6.63 -12.14 0.18
CA LEU A 124 5.53 -12.33 -0.76
C LEU A 124 4.20 -11.88 -0.16
N GLY A 125 3.96 -12.12 1.13
CA GLY A 125 2.78 -11.62 1.83
C GLY A 125 2.69 -10.09 1.82
N LEU A 126 3.82 -9.38 2.01
CA LEU A 126 3.88 -7.93 1.86
C LEU A 126 3.59 -7.48 0.42
N ALA A 127 4.12 -8.18 -0.58
CA ALA A 127 3.84 -7.88 -1.98
C ALA A 127 2.34 -8.06 -2.31
N VAL A 128 1.73 -9.16 -1.83
CA VAL A 128 0.28 -9.42 -1.96
C VAL A 128 -0.56 -8.35 -1.26
N ALA A 129 -0.13 -7.89 -0.08
CA ALA A 129 -0.78 -6.81 0.64
C ALA A 129 -0.55 -5.42 0.02
N THR A 130 0.36 -5.31 -0.97
CA THR A 130 0.56 -4.12 -1.80
C THR A 130 -0.30 -4.16 -3.06
N LYS A 131 -0.44 -5.31 -3.72
CA LYS A 131 -1.47 -5.62 -4.73
C LYS A 131 -1.69 -7.12 -4.78
N LEU A 132 -2.87 -7.56 -5.22
CA LEU A 132 -3.18 -8.99 -5.32
C LEU A 132 -2.39 -9.74 -6.41
N LEU A 133 -1.76 -9.02 -7.35
CA LEU A 133 -1.06 -9.60 -8.51
C LEU A 133 0.01 -10.67 -8.18
N PRO A 134 0.87 -10.52 -7.15
CA PRO A 134 1.88 -11.52 -6.79
C PRO A 134 1.32 -12.89 -6.38
N LEU A 135 0.01 -12.98 -6.12
CA LEU A 135 -0.66 -14.25 -5.81
C LEU A 135 -0.59 -15.24 -6.99
N LEU A 136 -0.40 -14.74 -8.22
CA LEU A 136 -0.18 -15.56 -9.42
C LEU A 136 1.08 -16.44 -9.33
N VAL A 137 2.00 -16.15 -8.41
CA VAL A 137 3.25 -16.91 -8.24
C VAL A 137 3.03 -18.19 -7.40
N LEU A 138 1.94 -18.30 -6.64
CA LEU A 138 1.63 -19.45 -5.78
C LEU A 138 1.67 -20.83 -6.48
N PRO A 139 1.05 -21.06 -7.66
CA PRO A 139 1.10 -22.39 -8.30
C PRO A 139 2.53 -22.84 -8.62
N PHE A 140 3.43 -21.89 -8.92
CA PHE A 140 4.84 -22.19 -9.16
C PHE A 140 5.59 -22.55 -7.87
N LEU A 141 5.16 -22.01 -6.73
CA LEU A 141 5.74 -22.37 -5.42
C LEU A 141 5.39 -23.79 -5.01
N ILE A 142 4.18 -24.27 -5.30
CA ILE A 142 3.79 -25.66 -5.01
C ILE A 142 4.75 -26.64 -5.70
N ARG A 143 5.04 -26.40 -6.99
CA ARG A 143 5.98 -27.19 -7.78
C ARG A 143 7.40 -27.17 -7.21
N ARG A 144 7.82 -26.06 -6.60
CA ARG A 144 9.19 -25.87 -6.13
C ARG A 144 9.43 -26.32 -4.69
N LEU A 145 8.46 -26.13 -3.79
CA LEU A 145 8.60 -26.46 -2.37
C LEU A 145 7.99 -27.84 -2.03
N GLY A 146 7.10 -28.35 -2.87
CA GLY A 146 6.26 -29.50 -2.54
C GLY A 146 5.13 -29.13 -1.57
N TRP A 147 4.13 -30.02 -1.46
CA TRP A 147 2.91 -29.75 -0.70
C TRP A 147 3.17 -29.48 0.79
N GLY A 148 4.04 -30.25 1.46
CA GLY A 148 4.29 -30.09 2.89
C GLY A 148 4.84 -28.70 3.27
N ALA A 149 5.92 -28.27 2.61
CA ALA A 149 6.50 -26.95 2.86
C ALA A 149 5.60 -25.81 2.33
N PHE A 150 4.80 -26.06 1.29
CA PHE A 150 3.82 -25.09 0.80
C PHE A 150 2.73 -24.76 1.83
N LEU A 151 2.25 -25.74 2.61
CA LEU A 151 1.27 -25.44 3.68
C LEU A 151 1.85 -24.46 4.71
N GLY A 152 3.09 -24.69 5.16
CA GLY A 152 3.79 -23.76 6.05
C GLY A 152 3.99 -22.38 5.42
N TYR A 153 4.35 -22.34 4.14
CA TYR A 153 4.49 -21.10 3.38
C TYR A 153 3.17 -20.33 3.31
N ALA A 154 2.07 -21.02 2.97
CA ALA A 154 0.74 -20.44 2.87
C ALA A 154 0.26 -19.92 4.23
N ALA A 155 0.55 -20.62 5.33
CA ALA A 155 0.22 -20.16 6.67
C ALA A 155 0.91 -18.83 7.03
N VAL A 156 2.22 -18.72 6.78
CA VAL A 156 2.98 -17.47 7.02
C VAL A 156 2.47 -16.34 6.12
N LEU A 157 2.25 -16.62 4.83
CA LEU A 157 1.71 -15.63 3.90
C LEU A 157 0.34 -15.12 4.35
N SER A 158 -0.54 -16.03 4.75
CA SER A 158 -1.89 -15.71 5.24
C SER A 158 -1.85 -14.93 6.55
N LEU A 159 -0.91 -15.25 7.45
CA LEU A 159 -0.69 -14.50 8.69
C LEU A 159 -0.27 -13.06 8.40
N VAL A 160 0.68 -12.84 7.48
CA VAL A 160 1.15 -11.50 7.12
C VAL A 160 0.01 -10.71 6.48
N VAL A 161 -0.64 -11.25 5.45
CA VAL A 161 -1.76 -10.58 4.79
C VAL A 161 -2.90 -10.30 5.78
N GLY A 162 -3.25 -11.29 6.60
CA GLY A 162 -4.28 -11.17 7.63
C GLY A 162 -3.96 -10.13 8.71
N ALA A 163 -2.69 -9.99 9.11
CA ALA A 163 -2.26 -8.96 10.07
C ALA A 163 -2.47 -7.55 9.51
N PHE A 164 -2.16 -7.34 8.23
CA PHE A 164 -2.37 -6.07 7.55
C PHE A 164 -3.86 -5.77 7.32
N LEU A 165 -4.65 -6.76 6.91
CA LEU A 165 -6.11 -6.62 6.77
C LEU A 165 -6.78 -6.30 8.12
N ARG A 166 -6.39 -7.00 9.19
CA ARG A 166 -6.93 -6.77 10.54
C ARG A 166 -6.64 -5.36 11.04
N ARG A 167 -5.45 -4.81 10.77
CA ARG A 167 -5.05 -3.45 11.19
C ARG A 167 -5.65 -2.34 10.33
N SER A 168 -6.02 -2.64 9.09
CA SER A 168 -6.68 -1.67 8.21
C SER A 168 -8.10 -1.34 8.71
N CYS A 169 -8.77 -2.30 9.35
CA CYS A 169 -10.12 -2.13 9.91
C CYS A 169 -10.21 -1.08 11.06
N PRO A 170 -9.35 -1.10 12.10
CA PRO A 170 -9.38 -0.08 13.15
C PRO A 170 -8.82 1.28 12.74
N LEU A 171 -7.95 1.37 11.72
CA LEU A 171 -7.47 2.68 11.21
C LEU A 171 -8.59 3.47 10.52
N ILE A 172 -9.50 2.77 9.82
CA ILE A 172 -10.70 3.37 9.22
C ILE A 172 -11.69 3.82 10.32
N CYS A 173 -11.87 3.01 11.37
CA CYS A 173 -12.73 3.37 12.51
C CYS A 173 -12.14 4.42 13.48
N SER A 174 -10.81 4.55 13.56
CA SER A 174 -10.15 5.52 14.45
C SER A 174 -9.83 6.85 13.77
N ALA A 175 -9.61 6.86 12.44
CA ALA A 175 -9.54 8.11 11.69
C ALA A 175 -10.91 8.81 11.64
N THR A 176 -12.01 8.06 11.65
CA THR A 176 -13.36 8.61 11.79
C THR A 176 -13.61 9.17 13.18
N SER A 177 -13.07 8.57 14.26
CA SER A 177 -13.20 9.15 15.60
C SER A 177 -12.26 10.34 15.85
N ALA A 178 -11.06 10.37 15.28
CA ALA A 178 -10.15 11.53 15.38
C ALA A 178 -10.65 12.75 14.57
N ALA A 179 -11.27 12.52 13.40
CA ALA A 179 -11.96 13.56 12.65
C ALA A 179 -13.24 14.03 13.37
N ALA A 180 -13.97 13.12 14.04
CA ALA A 180 -15.15 13.47 14.82
C ALA A 180 -14.82 14.22 16.12
N SER A 181 -13.68 13.96 16.76
CA SER A 181 -13.27 14.68 17.98
C SER A 181 -12.74 16.10 17.74
N THR A 182 -12.49 16.48 16.48
CA THR A 182 -12.14 17.87 16.10
C THR A 182 -13.31 18.63 15.49
N CYS A 183 -14.52 18.03 15.45
CA CYS A 183 -15.76 18.79 15.26
C CYS A 183 -16.05 19.59 16.54
N ILE A 184 -15.39 20.75 16.58
CA ILE A 184 -15.90 22.03 17.07
C ILE A 184 -17.24 21.90 17.79
N PHE A 185 -17.15 22.06 19.10
CA PHE A 185 -18.20 22.57 19.97
C PHE A 185 -18.76 23.86 19.35
N ILE A 186 -19.76 23.75 18.48
CA ILE A 186 -20.63 24.87 18.11
C ILE A 186 -21.77 24.86 19.12
N PRO A 187 -21.88 25.81 20.05
CA PRO A 187 -23.06 25.93 20.88
C PRO A 187 -24.19 26.44 19.98
N SER A 188 -25.06 25.55 19.50
CA SER A 188 -26.28 25.95 18.82
C SER A 188 -27.31 26.36 19.87
N SER A 189 -27.48 27.66 20.07
CA SER A 189 -28.70 28.22 20.65
C SER A 189 -29.89 27.97 19.71
N SER A 190 -31.03 27.60 20.30
CA SER A 190 -32.42 27.57 19.77
C SER A 190 -32.82 26.52 18.70
N THR A 191 -33.35 25.39 19.20
CA THR A 191 -34.59 24.61 18.85
C THR A 191 -35.51 25.02 17.66
N PRO A 192 -36.49 24.18 17.23
CA PRO A 192 -36.54 22.70 17.08
C PRO A 192 -37.30 22.19 15.80
N ALA A 193 -37.35 20.85 15.67
CA ALA A 193 -38.43 20.03 15.06
C ALA A 193 -38.44 19.68 13.56
N SER A 194 -38.31 18.35 13.35
CA SER A 194 -39.17 17.44 12.57
C SER A 194 -38.89 17.13 11.07
N THR A 195 -38.80 15.81 10.84
CA THR A 195 -39.52 15.02 9.80
C THR A 195 -38.69 14.39 8.66
N THR A 196 -38.74 13.05 8.67
CA THR A 196 -38.72 12.08 7.55
C THR A 196 -37.42 11.75 6.80
N CYS A 197 -36.94 10.55 7.12
CA CYS A 197 -36.20 9.64 6.26
C CYS A 197 -37.09 9.21 5.07
N SER A 198 -36.60 9.35 3.83
CA SER A 198 -37.22 8.80 2.63
C SER A 198 -36.12 8.32 1.68
N GLU A 199 -36.07 7.01 1.51
CA GLU A 199 -35.35 6.31 0.43
C GLU A 199 -35.77 6.84 -0.94
N ARG A 200 -34.78 7.11 -1.79
CA ARG A 200 -34.96 6.97 -3.23
C ARG A 200 -33.66 6.45 -3.86
N GLN A 201 -33.65 5.15 -4.12
CA GLN A 201 -32.71 4.48 -5.00
C GLN A 201 -32.92 4.91 -6.46
N ALA A 202 -31.82 4.85 -7.21
CA ALA A 202 -31.72 4.43 -8.61
C ALA A 202 -32.26 5.39 -9.70
N THR A 203 -31.33 5.96 -10.48
CA THR A 203 -30.99 5.57 -11.86
C THR A 203 -30.38 6.76 -12.59
N GLY A 204 -29.30 6.53 -13.34
CA GLY A 204 -28.71 7.54 -14.21
C GLY A 204 -27.23 7.28 -14.39
N TRP A 205 -26.90 6.67 -15.53
CA TRP A 205 -25.56 6.46 -16.05
C TRP A 205 -24.72 7.74 -16.06
#